data_AF-A0A4U0PAG2-F1
#
_entry.id   AF-A0A4U0PAG2-F1
#
_cell.length_a   1.000
_cell.length_b   1.000
_cell.length_c   1.000
_cell.angle_alpha   90.00
_cell.angle_beta   90.00
_cell.angle_gamma   90.00
#
_symmetry.space_group_name_H-M   'P 1'
#
loop_
_entity.id
_entity.type
_entity.pdbx_description
1 polymer ?
#
loop_
_entity_poly.entity_id
_entity_poly.type
_entity_poly.pdbx_seq_one_letter_code
_entity_poly.pdbx_strand_id
1 'polypeptide(L)'
;MDFAFGGGMNPEKVPRVKSLGEARMASQTGETFKVQPGGSSFGVYEGWNTHVAYTQGTSWSQQVATPSSTMSTKYKSLAPNLNMTDLTRANKALVAGHSDMLSPPSGGNNWRGKTFNDQGALTATLLRVNEASTAFGHQSMGVDTHDAGTGMMAQVLSEKWAAKSQKASSPDMATTFAGLTKKFPQLDTVEKMRGQKTDPLVQQIADSRFGAALAAGQRGLDKGHGAHLGEYVQHKFNKHGLGQVPGGWADALRARHGK
;
A
#
# COMPACT_ATOMS: atom_id res chain seq x y z
N MET A 1 -28.89 -9.25 -24.93
CA MET A 1 -27.70 -8.38 -25.04
C MET A 1 -26.59 -9.10 -24.30
N ASP A 2 -25.72 -9.78 -25.04
CA ASP A 2 -24.63 -10.56 -24.47
C ASP A 2 -23.46 -9.63 -24.17
N PHE A 3 -23.14 -9.46 -22.89
CA PHE A 3 -21.93 -8.78 -22.47
C PHE A 3 -20.75 -9.75 -22.66
N ALA A 4 -19.94 -9.47 -23.68
CA ALA A 4 -18.66 -10.13 -23.85
C ALA A 4 -17.72 -9.74 -22.70
N PHE A 5 -17.55 -10.62 -21.72
CA PHE A 5 -16.46 -10.58 -20.75
C PHE A 5 -15.16 -11.04 -21.45
N GLY A 6 -14.68 -10.21 -22.39
CA GLY A 6 -13.44 -10.43 -23.13
C GLY A 6 -12.29 -9.67 -22.49
N GLY A 7 -11.26 -10.40 -22.06
CA GLY A 7 -10.07 -9.86 -21.43
C GLY A 7 -9.28 -8.88 -22.32
N GLY A 8 -8.57 -7.98 -21.65
CA GLY A 8 -7.74 -6.94 -22.26
C GLY A 8 -8.41 -5.58 -22.17
N MET A 9 -8.03 -4.80 -21.15
CA MET A 9 -8.46 -3.40 -21.05
C MET A 9 -7.90 -2.64 -22.25
N ASN A 10 -8.78 -2.16 -23.13
CA ASN A 10 -8.39 -1.38 -24.30
C ASN A 10 -7.72 -0.06 -23.83
N PRO A 11 -6.44 0.20 -24.15
CA PRO A 11 -5.61 1.18 -23.43
C PRO A 11 -5.86 2.66 -23.75
N GLU A 12 -6.69 3.01 -24.75
CA GLU A 12 -6.70 4.38 -25.30
C GLU A 12 -7.54 5.42 -24.54
N LYS A 13 -8.43 5.04 -23.60
CA LYS A 13 -9.31 6.02 -22.90
C LYS A 13 -9.52 5.75 -21.41
N VAL A 14 -8.54 5.18 -20.73
CA VAL A 14 -8.64 4.96 -19.27
C VAL A 14 -8.18 6.22 -18.53
N PRO A 15 -9.02 6.83 -17.67
CA PRO A 15 -8.63 7.97 -16.85
C PRO A 15 -7.35 7.69 -16.05
N ARG A 16 -6.41 8.61 -16.14
CA ARG A 16 -5.15 8.51 -15.42
C ARG A 16 -5.30 9.12 -14.02
N VAL A 17 -5.01 8.34 -12.99
CA VAL A 17 -4.83 8.82 -11.61
C VAL A 17 -3.36 8.96 -11.30
N LYS A 18 -3.00 10.07 -10.65
CA LYS A 18 -1.62 10.43 -10.36
C LYS A 18 -1.25 10.11 -8.91
N SER A 19 -2.23 10.19 -8.01
CA SER A 19 -2.04 10.07 -6.55
C SER A 19 -2.85 8.93 -5.93
N LEU A 20 -2.49 8.53 -4.71
CA LEU A 20 -3.26 7.61 -3.89
C LEU A 20 -4.65 8.17 -3.58
N GLY A 21 -4.76 9.49 -3.37
CA GLY A 21 -6.05 10.15 -3.15
C GLY A 21 -6.98 10.02 -4.36
N GLU A 22 -6.46 10.30 -5.55
CA GLU A 22 -7.21 10.10 -6.81
C GLU A 22 -7.56 8.64 -7.06
N ALA A 23 -6.62 7.71 -6.79
CA ALA A 23 -6.89 6.28 -6.90
C ALA A 23 -8.01 5.84 -5.95
N ARG A 24 -8.05 6.35 -4.71
CA ARG A 24 -9.12 6.06 -3.75
C ARG A 24 -10.47 6.58 -4.25
N MET A 25 -10.52 7.83 -4.74
CA MET A 25 -11.75 8.41 -5.29
C MET A 25 -12.25 7.62 -6.51
N ALA A 26 -11.36 7.33 -7.47
CA ALA A 26 -11.72 6.56 -8.67
C ALA A 26 -12.12 5.10 -8.33
N SER A 27 -11.56 4.54 -7.26
CA SER A 27 -11.98 3.23 -6.77
C SER A 27 -13.40 3.26 -6.21
N GLN A 28 -13.72 4.28 -5.42
CA GLN A 28 -15.05 4.46 -4.84
C GLN A 28 -16.14 4.70 -5.89
N THR A 29 -15.80 5.24 -7.06
CA THR A 29 -16.76 5.49 -8.15
C THR A 29 -17.02 4.26 -9.02
N GLY A 30 -16.30 3.16 -8.84
CA GLY A 30 -16.49 1.97 -9.67
C GLY A 30 -15.79 2.03 -11.04
N GLU A 31 -15.05 3.10 -11.33
CA GLU A 31 -14.48 3.33 -12.65
C GLU A 31 -13.14 2.59 -12.82
N THR A 32 -12.86 2.20 -14.06
CA THR A 32 -11.53 1.73 -14.45
C THR A 32 -10.59 2.91 -14.56
N PHE A 33 -9.38 2.81 -14.00
CA PHE A 33 -8.38 3.87 -14.05
C PHE A 33 -6.96 3.32 -14.22
N LYS A 34 -6.02 4.19 -14.62
CA LYS A 34 -4.60 3.88 -14.74
C LYS A 34 -3.83 4.66 -13.69
N VAL A 35 -3.25 3.96 -12.72
CA VAL A 35 -2.32 4.52 -11.74
C VAL A 35 -0.97 4.77 -12.41
N GLN A 36 -0.61 6.03 -12.54
CA GLN A 36 0.65 6.45 -13.14
C GLN A 36 1.12 7.76 -12.49
N PRO A 37 1.92 7.69 -11.41
CA PRO A 37 2.44 8.89 -10.74
C PRO A 37 3.40 9.68 -11.65
N GLY A 38 3.13 10.98 -11.87
CA GLY A 38 4.07 11.88 -12.57
C GLY A 38 4.46 11.48 -14.01
N GLY A 39 5.75 11.54 -14.37
CA GLY A 39 6.24 11.22 -15.72
C GLY A 39 6.57 9.75 -15.98
N SER A 40 6.12 8.83 -15.12
CA SER A 40 6.45 7.41 -15.22
C SER A 40 6.09 6.82 -16.59
N SER A 41 6.93 5.95 -17.15
CA SER A 41 6.64 5.16 -18.37
C SER A 41 5.75 3.94 -18.09
N PHE A 42 5.73 3.48 -16.84
CA PHE A 42 4.98 2.32 -16.39
C PHE A 42 3.67 2.75 -15.74
N GLY A 43 2.59 2.06 -16.07
CA GLY A 43 1.30 2.26 -15.43
C GLY A 43 0.74 0.97 -14.89
N VAL A 44 -0.09 1.10 -13.86
CA VAL A 44 -0.87 -0.02 -13.34
C VAL A 44 -2.33 0.28 -13.61
N TYR A 45 -2.96 -0.55 -14.44
CA TYR A 45 -4.38 -0.47 -14.72
C TYR A 45 -5.15 -1.11 -13.57
N GLU A 46 -6.12 -0.40 -13.03
CA GLU A 46 -7.01 -0.87 -11.97
C GLU A 46 -8.44 -0.86 -12.51
N GLY A 47 -9.16 -1.96 -12.30
CA GLY A 47 -10.55 -2.09 -12.73
C GLY A 47 -11.28 -3.13 -11.91
N TRP A 48 -12.61 -3.10 -11.93
CA TRP A 48 -13.41 -4.05 -11.16
C TRP A 48 -13.57 -5.37 -11.90
N ASN A 49 -13.33 -6.47 -11.19
CA ASN A 49 -13.78 -7.79 -11.60
C ASN A 49 -14.89 -8.25 -10.67
N THR A 50 -16.04 -8.60 -11.24
CA THR A 50 -17.16 -9.16 -10.49
C THR A 50 -17.02 -10.66 -10.48
N HIS A 51 -16.84 -11.23 -9.30
CA HIS A 51 -16.84 -12.65 -9.11
C HIS A 51 -18.22 -13.10 -8.63
N VAL A 52 -18.81 -14.05 -9.36
CA VAL A 52 -20.13 -14.62 -9.05
C VAL A 52 -19.96 -16.07 -8.63
N ALA A 53 -20.31 -16.41 -7.39
CA ALA A 53 -20.44 -17.79 -6.95
C ALA A 53 -21.89 -18.24 -7.13
N TYR A 54 -22.21 -18.75 -8.32
CA TYR A 54 -23.58 -19.14 -8.73
C TYR A 54 -24.28 -20.10 -7.76
N THR A 55 -23.53 -20.93 -7.04
CA THR A 55 -24.07 -21.91 -6.09
C THR A 55 -24.40 -21.33 -4.70
N GLN A 56 -23.93 -20.13 -4.38
CA GLN A 56 -24.11 -19.50 -3.07
C GLN A 56 -24.92 -18.20 -3.13
N GLY A 57 -25.42 -17.80 -4.31
CA GLY A 57 -26.19 -16.57 -4.50
C GLY A 57 -25.44 -15.28 -4.11
N THR A 58 -24.11 -15.35 -3.96
CA THR A 58 -23.30 -14.25 -3.44
C THR A 58 -22.40 -13.72 -4.56
N SER A 59 -22.53 -12.43 -4.88
CA SER A 59 -21.63 -11.70 -5.77
C SER A 59 -20.73 -10.78 -4.96
N TRP A 60 -19.43 -10.75 -5.26
CA TRP A 60 -18.51 -9.76 -4.71
C TRP A 60 -17.64 -9.19 -5.82
N SER A 61 -17.33 -7.90 -5.69
CA SER A 61 -16.48 -7.18 -6.63
C SER A 61 -15.10 -6.98 -6.00
N GLN A 62 -14.05 -7.26 -6.76
CA GLN A 62 -12.66 -7.01 -6.37
C GLN A 62 -12.04 -6.11 -7.43
N GLN A 63 -11.30 -5.07 -7.03
CA GLN A 63 -10.43 -4.41 -8.00
C GLN A 63 -9.32 -5.36 -8.42
N VAL A 64 -8.90 -5.30 -9.67
CA VAL A 64 -7.80 -6.07 -10.22
C VAL A 64 -6.79 -5.09 -10.77
N ALA A 65 -5.55 -5.19 -10.29
CA ALA A 65 -4.45 -4.43 -10.82
C ALA A 65 -3.74 -5.25 -11.91
N THR A 66 -3.63 -4.69 -13.11
CA THR A 66 -2.86 -5.28 -14.22
C THR A 66 -1.76 -4.31 -14.64
N PRO A 67 -0.49 -4.73 -14.68
CA PRO A 67 0.60 -3.91 -15.18
C PRO A 67 0.40 -3.57 -16.67
N SER A 68 0.91 -2.42 -17.10
CA SER A 68 0.93 -2.04 -18.53
C SER A 68 1.94 -2.84 -19.37
N SER A 69 2.67 -3.77 -18.75
CA SER A 69 3.66 -4.68 -19.36
C SER A 69 3.54 -6.07 -18.71
N THR A 70 4.24 -7.08 -19.24
CA THR A 70 4.17 -8.48 -18.76
C THR A 70 4.76 -8.66 -17.35
N MET A 71 3.94 -8.46 -16.31
CA MET A 71 4.32 -8.72 -14.91
C MET A 71 3.18 -9.39 -14.12
N SER A 72 3.50 -10.05 -13.00
CA SER A 72 2.50 -10.74 -12.19
C SER A 72 1.59 -9.76 -11.42
N THR A 73 0.30 -10.06 -11.36
CA THR A 73 -0.73 -9.27 -10.65
C THR A 73 -0.87 -9.66 -9.17
N LYS A 74 -0.07 -10.61 -8.67
CA LYS A 74 -0.06 -11.03 -7.27
C LYS A 74 1.25 -10.62 -6.61
N TYR A 75 1.18 -9.80 -5.55
CA TYR A 75 2.37 -9.24 -4.89
C TYR A 75 3.35 -10.30 -4.36
N LYS A 76 2.86 -11.50 -4.01
CA LYS A 76 3.70 -12.64 -3.58
C LYS A 76 4.67 -13.10 -4.65
N SER A 77 4.24 -13.08 -5.91
CA SER A 77 5.07 -13.46 -7.06
C SER A 77 6.06 -12.36 -7.45
N LEU A 78 5.87 -11.14 -6.94
CA LEU A 78 6.80 -10.01 -7.12
C LEU A 78 7.91 -10.00 -6.05
N ALA A 79 7.71 -10.71 -4.93
CA ALA A 79 8.61 -10.77 -3.78
C ALA A 79 10.07 -11.08 -4.09
N PRO A 80 10.41 -12.09 -4.92
CA PRO A 80 11.81 -12.52 -5.11
C PRO A 80 12.69 -11.44 -5.77
N ASN A 81 12.08 -10.53 -6.52
CA ASN A 81 12.78 -9.51 -7.32
C ASN A 81 12.54 -8.08 -6.81
N LEU A 82 11.81 -7.92 -5.69
CA LEU A 82 11.45 -6.62 -5.14
C LEU A 82 12.38 -6.23 -4.00
N ASN A 83 12.86 -4.98 -4.02
CA ASN A 83 13.56 -4.39 -2.88
C ASN A 83 12.60 -3.54 -2.04
N MET A 84 12.70 -3.65 -0.72
CA MET A 84 12.01 -2.81 0.27
C MET A 84 12.17 -1.30 0.00
N THR A 85 13.32 -0.88 -0.51
CA THR A 85 13.58 0.50 -0.88
C THR A 85 12.78 0.95 -2.09
N ASP A 86 12.62 0.10 -3.11
CA ASP A 86 11.82 0.41 -4.29
C ASP A 86 10.35 0.49 -3.93
N LEU A 87 9.82 -0.49 -3.17
CA LEU A 87 8.44 -0.48 -2.68
C LEU A 87 8.12 0.81 -1.91
N THR A 88 8.97 1.18 -0.94
CA THR A 88 8.70 2.37 -0.12
C THR A 88 8.92 3.69 -0.88
N ARG A 89 9.74 3.72 -1.94
CA ARG A 89 9.88 4.89 -2.84
C ARG A 89 8.66 5.01 -3.76
N ALA A 90 8.24 3.91 -4.37
CA ALA A 90 7.02 3.83 -5.17
C ALA A 90 5.79 4.26 -4.36
N ASN A 91 5.64 3.78 -3.11
CA ASN A 91 4.55 4.22 -2.23
C ASN A 91 4.58 5.75 -1.99
N LYS A 92 5.76 6.36 -1.81
CA LYS A 92 5.86 7.83 -1.65
C LYS A 92 5.44 8.58 -2.91
N ALA A 93 5.87 8.10 -4.08
CA ALA A 93 5.46 8.69 -5.36
C ALA A 93 3.94 8.58 -5.56
N LEU A 94 3.37 7.42 -5.24
CA LEU A 94 1.93 7.20 -5.27
C LEU A 94 1.18 8.13 -4.31
N VAL A 95 1.61 8.24 -3.05
CA VAL A 95 0.96 9.11 -2.06
C VAL A 95 0.98 10.57 -2.47
N ALA A 96 2.13 11.07 -2.94
CA ALA A 96 2.29 12.48 -3.27
C ALA A 96 1.57 12.88 -4.57
N GLY A 97 1.42 11.97 -5.54
CA GLY A 97 0.82 12.32 -6.82
C GLY A 97 1.77 12.92 -7.85
N HIS A 98 3.03 13.17 -7.49
CA HIS A 98 4.00 13.81 -8.35
C HIS A 98 5.40 13.15 -8.28
N SER A 99 6.07 13.16 -9.43
CA SER A 99 7.52 13.04 -9.54
C SER A 99 8.07 14.47 -9.49
N ASP A 100 8.85 14.82 -8.47
CA ASP A 100 9.38 16.18 -8.18
C ASP A 100 10.35 16.75 -9.25
N MET A 101 10.33 16.28 -10.49
CA MET A 101 11.09 16.88 -11.57
C MET A 101 10.15 17.73 -12.42
N LEU A 102 10.40 19.04 -12.46
CA LEU A 102 9.85 19.99 -13.45
C LEU A 102 10.15 19.53 -14.89
N SER A 103 11.12 18.63 -15.06
CA SER A 103 11.39 17.87 -16.28
C SER A 103 12.01 16.52 -15.87
N PRO A 104 11.23 15.45 -15.67
CA PRO A 104 11.82 14.14 -15.43
C PRO A 104 12.64 13.74 -16.68
N PRO A 105 13.81 13.10 -16.53
CA PRO A 105 14.41 12.40 -17.66
C PRO A 105 13.33 11.46 -18.19
N SER A 106 13.08 11.54 -19.50
CA SER A 106 12.00 10.80 -20.15
C SER A 106 12.08 9.32 -19.78
N GLY A 107 10.97 8.76 -19.30
CA GLY A 107 10.79 7.32 -19.15
C GLY A 107 11.23 6.67 -17.83
N GLY A 108 11.60 7.43 -16.80
CA GLY A 108 12.04 6.88 -15.51
C GLY A 108 11.04 7.02 -14.35
N ASN A 109 10.90 5.95 -13.54
CA ASN A 109 10.21 5.98 -12.25
C ASN A 109 11.05 6.67 -11.18
N ASN A 110 10.63 7.86 -10.70
CA ASN A 110 11.42 8.67 -9.77
C ASN A 110 10.59 9.30 -8.62
N TRP A 111 11.17 9.35 -7.42
CA TRP A 111 10.72 10.13 -6.28
C TRP A 111 11.86 11.00 -5.72
N ARG A 112 11.79 12.33 -5.91
CA ARG A 112 12.80 13.30 -5.40
C ARG A 112 14.25 12.96 -5.77
N GLY A 113 14.49 12.72 -7.05
CA GLY A 113 15.81 12.30 -7.57
C GLY A 113 16.18 10.85 -7.25
N LYS A 114 15.28 10.05 -6.66
CA LYS A 114 15.55 8.65 -6.30
C LYS A 114 14.68 7.73 -7.14
N THR A 115 15.33 6.86 -7.91
CA THR A 115 14.66 5.88 -8.76
C THR A 115 13.99 4.77 -7.95
N PHE A 116 12.96 4.17 -8.54
CA PHE A 116 12.36 2.90 -8.12
C PHE A 116 11.99 2.09 -9.37
N ASN A 117 11.85 0.77 -9.27
CA ASN A 117 11.51 -0.07 -10.42
C ASN A 117 10.00 -0.27 -10.61
N ASP A 118 9.61 -0.81 -11.76
CA ASP A 118 8.21 -1.10 -12.11
C ASP A 118 7.58 -2.12 -11.15
N GLN A 119 8.36 -3.09 -10.65
CA GLN A 119 7.92 -4.04 -9.63
C GLN A 119 7.48 -3.30 -8.35
N GLY A 120 8.24 -2.27 -7.93
CA GLY A 120 7.92 -1.43 -6.80
C GLY A 120 6.64 -0.62 -7.01
N ALA A 121 6.47 -0.06 -8.22
CA ALA A 121 5.24 0.64 -8.61
C ALA A 121 4.02 -0.28 -8.57
N LEU A 122 4.11 -1.44 -9.23
CA LEU A 122 3.07 -2.46 -9.27
C LEU A 122 2.70 -2.96 -7.88
N THR A 123 3.70 -3.25 -7.06
CA THR A 123 3.47 -3.78 -5.71
C THR A 123 2.89 -2.72 -4.77
N ALA A 124 3.35 -1.46 -4.86
CA ALA A 124 2.76 -0.36 -4.10
C ALA A 124 1.30 -0.18 -4.47
N THR A 125 0.98 -0.18 -5.76
CA THR A 125 -0.40 -0.05 -6.24
C THR A 125 -1.27 -1.23 -5.79
N LEU A 126 -0.82 -2.47 -5.97
CA LEU A 126 -1.51 -3.67 -5.49
C LEU A 126 -1.82 -3.58 -4.00
N LEU A 127 -0.82 -3.31 -3.16
CA LEU A 127 -1.05 -3.22 -1.73
C LEU A 127 -2.00 -2.07 -1.36
N ARG A 128 -1.92 -0.92 -2.02
CA ARG A 128 -2.62 0.29 -1.60
C ARG A 128 -4.01 0.48 -2.20
N VAL A 129 -4.29 -0.17 -3.33
CA VAL A 129 -5.54 -0.03 -4.07
C VAL A 129 -6.30 -1.35 -4.04
N ASN A 130 -5.66 -2.44 -4.50
CA ASN A 130 -6.26 -3.76 -4.58
C ASN A 130 -6.66 -4.33 -3.22
N GLU A 131 -5.70 -4.43 -2.30
CA GLU A 131 -5.93 -5.10 -1.01
C GLU A 131 -6.91 -4.31 -0.12
N ALA A 132 -6.90 -2.97 -0.25
CA ALA A 132 -7.80 -2.10 0.49
C ALA A 132 -9.27 -2.30 0.04
N SER A 133 -9.55 -2.31 -1.26
CA SER A 133 -10.91 -2.51 -1.76
C SER A 133 -11.39 -3.96 -1.59
N THR A 134 -10.49 -4.93 -1.61
CA THR A 134 -10.87 -6.34 -1.50
C THR A 134 -11.33 -6.69 -0.09
N ALA A 135 -10.69 -6.17 0.96
CA ALA A 135 -10.93 -6.63 2.33
C ALA A 135 -12.28 -6.20 2.95
N PHE A 136 -12.73 -4.98 2.67
CA PHE A 136 -13.95 -4.37 3.25
C PHE A 136 -14.78 -3.59 2.22
N GLY A 137 -14.52 -3.79 0.93
CA GLY A 137 -15.14 -3.00 -0.14
C GLY A 137 -14.48 -1.63 -0.33
N HIS A 138 -14.84 -0.96 -1.43
CA HIS A 138 -14.26 0.34 -1.81
C HIS A 138 -14.48 1.45 -0.78
N GLN A 139 -15.54 1.37 0.03
CA GLN A 139 -15.86 2.37 1.04
C GLN A 139 -14.82 2.42 2.18
N SER A 140 -14.07 1.34 2.39
CA SER A 140 -13.02 1.26 3.40
C SER A 140 -11.72 1.98 3.00
N MET A 141 -11.55 2.29 1.72
CA MET A 141 -10.33 2.91 1.21
C MET A 141 -10.15 4.31 1.78
N GLY A 142 -8.99 4.56 2.40
CA GLY A 142 -8.72 5.83 3.08
C GLY A 142 -9.31 5.96 4.48
N VAL A 143 -10.06 4.97 4.96
CA VAL A 143 -10.51 4.92 6.36
C VAL A 143 -9.39 4.32 7.20
N ASP A 144 -8.85 5.12 8.12
CA ASP A 144 -7.70 4.80 8.97
C ASP A 144 -7.77 3.44 9.71
N THR A 145 -8.98 2.96 9.99
CA THR A 145 -9.26 1.71 10.70
C THR A 145 -9.59 0.53 9.79
N HIS A 146 -9.96 0.78 8.53
CA HIS A 146 -10.46 -0.26 7.62
C HIS A 146 -9.65 -0.35 6.31
N ASP A 147 -8.72 0.56 6.04
CA ASP A 147 -7.85 0.47 4.86
C ASP A 147 -6.76 -0.60 5.08
N ALA A 148 -7.03 -1.83 4.64
CA ALA A 148 -6.12 -2.96 4.77
C ALA A 148 -4.77 -2.71 4.07
N GLY A 149 -4.78 -2.00 2.95
CA GLY A 149 -3.57 -1.57 2.26
C GLY A 149 -2.72 -0.60 3.09
N THR A 150 -3.37 0.20 3.93
CA THR A 150 -2.72 1.02 4.95
C THR A 150 -2.11 0.19 6.06
N GLY A 151 -2.83 -0.81 6.58
CA GLY A 151 -2.30 -1.76 7.56
C GLY A 151 -1.04 -2.49 7.04
N MET A 152 -1.10 -3.05 5.83
CA MET A 152 0.02 -3.78 5.23
C MET A 152 1.24 -2.87 5.01
N MET A 153 1.04 -1.68 4.43
CA MET A 153 2.15 -0.73 4.21
C MET A 153 2.73 -0.22 5.54
N ALA A 154 1.90 -0.06 6.58
CA ALA A 154 2.39 0.30 7.91
C ALA A 154 3.30 -0.78 8.49
N GLN A 155 2.95 -2.07 8.34
CA GLN A 155 3.80 -3.19 8.76
C GLN A 155 5.15 -3.19 8.00
N VAL A 156 5.13 -3.03 6.67
CA VAL A 156 6.34 -2.91 5.83
C VAL A 156 7.25 -1.77 6.32
N LEU A 157 6.66 -0.61 6.62
CA LEU A 157 7.40 0.56 7.09
C LEU A 157 7.94 0.39 8.51
N SER A 158 7.20 -0.28 9.39
CA SER A 158 7.64 -0.65 10.72
C SER A 158 8.93 -1.48 10.67
N GLU A 159 8.93 -2.56 9.88
CA GLU A 159 10.10 -3.42 9.70
C GLU A 159 11.30 -2.66 9.14
N LYS A 160 11.06 -1.82 8.12
CA LYS A 160 12.10 -0.97 7.54
C LYS A 160 12.69 0.01 8.55
N TRP A 161 11.85 0.71 9.31
CA TRP A 161 12.29 1.74 10.25
C TRP A 161 12.99 1.13 11.46
N ALA A 162 12.49 0.00 11.97
CA ALA A 162 13.14 -0.76 13.04
C ALA A 162 14.54 -1.22 12.63
N ALA A 163 14.69 -1.83 11.45
CA ALA A 163 16.00 -2.23 10.92
C ALA A 163 16.96 -1.03 10.80
N LYS A 164 16.46 0.14 10.35
CA LYS A 164 17.28 1.36 10.28
C LYS A 164 17.72 1.89 11.64
N SER A 165 16.87 1.80 12.66
CA SER A 165 17.22 2.16 14.04
C SER A 165 18.27 1.23 14.62
N GLN A 166 18.17 -0.07 14.33
CA GLN A 166 19.12 -1.10 14.75
C GLN A 166 20.42 -1.10 13.93
N LYS A 167 20.58 -0.18 12.97
CA LYS A 167 21.69 -0.16 11.98
C LYS A 167 21.84 -1.49 11.22
N ALA A 168 20.76 -2.27 11.10
CA ALA A 168 20.70 -3.53 10.39
C ALA A 168 20.25 -3.33 8.93
N SER A 169 20.54 -4.33 8.10
CA SER A 169 19.92 -4.44 6.78
C SER A 169 18.41 -4.57 6.91
N SER A 170 17.66 -3.96 6.00
CA SER A 170 16.21 -4.19 5.95
C SER A 170 15.94 -5.65 5.62
N PRO A 171 14.87 -6.26 6.18
CA PRO A 171 14.47 -7.61 5.79
C PRO A 171 14.29 -7.72 4.27
N ASP A 172 14.55 -8.90 3.74
CA ASP A 172 14.20 -9.19 2.35
C ASP A 172 12.68 -9.15 2.17
N MET A 173 12.23 -8.91 0.93
CA MET A 173 10.80 -8.77 0.65
C MET A 173 10.05 -10.10 0.76
N ALA A 174 10.69 -11.25 0.56
CA ALA A 174 10.03 -12.55 0.73
C ALA A 174 9.66 -12.79 2.20
N THR A 175 10.58 -12.51 3.13
CA THR A 175 10.33 -12.52 4.58
C THR A 175 9.25 -11.53 4.96
N THR A 176 9.32 -10.29 4.45
CA THR A 176 8.31 -9.26 4.69
C THR A 176 6.92 -9.73 4.24
N PHE A 177 6.79 -10.30 3.03
CA PHE A 177 5.51 -10.77 2.51
C PHE A 177 5.00 -12.04 3.19
N ALA A 178 5.88 -12.93 3.64
CA ALA A 178 5.50 -14.05 4.48
C ALA A 178 4.91 -13.56 5.82
N GLY A 179 5.54 -12.56 6.43
CA GLY A 179 5.03 -11.88 7.63
C GLY A 179 3.66 -11.22 7.40
N LEU A 180 3.51 -10.49 6.29
CA LEU A 180 2.22 -9.89 5.90
C LEU A 180 1.14 -10.95 5.68
N THR A 181 1.45 -12.05 5.01
CA THR A 181 0.49 -13.15 4.77
C THR A 181 0.06 -13.78 6.09
N LYS A 182 1.00 -13.96 7.03
CA LYS A 182 0.68 -14.49 8.36
C LYS A 182 -0.17 -13.53 9.18
N LYS A 183 0.08 -12.22 9.07
CA LYS A 183 -0.63 -11.20 9.84
C LYS A 183 -2.00 -10.86 9.26
N PHE A 184 -2.13 -10.88 7.94
CA PHE A 184 -3.37 -10.61 7.19
C PHE A 184 -3.77 -11.84 6.36
N PRO A 185 -3.99 -13.02 6.97
CA PRO A 185 -4.27 -14.26 6.24
C PRO A 185 -5.52 -14.18 5.37
N GLN A 186 -6.46 -13.32 5.72
CA GLN A 186 -7.69 -13.05 4.98
C GLN A 186 -7.48 -12.41 3.60
N LEU A 187 -6.32 -11.77 3.38
CA LEU A 187 -5.96 -11.14 2.10
C LEU A 187 -5.27 -12.11 1.14
N ASP A 188 -5.12 -13.37 1.56
CA ASP A 188 -4.44 -14.40 0.77
C ASP A 188 -5.37 -15.03 -0.28
N THR A 189 -6.61 -15.33 0.11
CA THR A 189 -7.58 -16.04 -0.74
C THR A 189 -8.99 -15.49 -0.49
N VAL A 190 -9.84 -15.55 -1.52
CA VAL A 190 -11.24 -15.15 -1.43
C VAL A 190 -11.99 -15.94 -0.34
N GLU A 191 -11.68 -17.22 -0.16
CA GLU A 191 -12.31 -18.09 0.84
C GLU A 191 -12.01 -17.61 2.27
N LYS A 192 -10.73 -17.34 2.58
CA LYS A 192 -10.32 -16.75 3.86
C LYS A 192 -10.93 -15.37 4.09
N MET A 193 -11.12 -14.61 3.01
CA MET A 193 -11.76 -13.30 3.10
C MET A 193 -13.24 -13.39 3.48
N ARG A 194 -13.99 -14.33 2.88
CA ARG A 194 -15.41 -14.56 3.20
C ARG A 194 -15.63 -15.13 4.60
N GLY A 195 -14.67 -15.89 5.12
CA GLY A 195 -14.73 -16.45 6.48
C GLY A 195 -14.43 -15.44 7.60
N GLN A 196 -14.27 -14.15 7.28
CA GLN A 196 -13.84 -13.15 8.26
C GLN A 196 -14.91 -12.74 9.26
N LYS A 197 -14.44 -12.41 10.47
CA LYS A 197 -15.08 -11.43 11.33
C LYS A 197 -14.36 -10.08 11.11
N THR A 198 -15.09 -8.97 11.10
CA THR A 198 -14.56 -7.62 10.85
C THR A 198 -13.53 -7.19 11.90
N ASP A 199 -13.76 -7.52 13.17
CA ASP A 199 -12.95 -7.02 14.30
C ASP A 199 -11.46 -7.46 14.25
N PRO A 200 -11.12 -8.73 13.94
CA PRO A 200 -9.73 -9.15 13.76
C PRO A 200 -8.91 -8.32 12.76
N LEU A 201 -9.48 -7.96 11.61
CA LEU A 201 -8.74 -7.22 10.59
C LEU A 201 -8.56 -5.74 10.99
N VAL A 202 -9.59 -5.12 11.58
CA VAL A 202 -9.48 -3.76 12.13
C VAL A 202 -8.38 -3.70 13.20
N GLN A 203 -8.32 -4.69 14.09
CA GLN A 203 -7.27 -4.78 15.11
C GLN A 203 -5.89 -4.96 14.48
N GLN A 204 -5.74 -5.83 13.47
CA GLN A 204 -4.46 -6.05 12.78
C GLN A 204 -3.96 -4.79 12.05
N ILE A 205 -4.89 -4.00 11.46
CA ILE A 205 -4.58 -2.70 10.85
C ILE A 205 -4.10 -1.74 11.94
N ALA A 206 -4.85 -1.62 13.04
CA ALA A 206 -4.50 -0.77 14.18
C ALA A 206 -3.12 -1.12 14.75
N ASP A 207 -2.84 -2.41 15.00
CA ASP A 207 -1.57 -2.91 15.52
C ASP A 207 -0.41 -2.60 14.58
N SER A 208 -0.62 -2.73 13.27
CA SER A 208 0.40 -2.42 12.26
C SER A 208 0.72 -0.93 12.22
N ARG A 209 -0.30 -0.07 12.31
CA ARG A 209 -0.13 1.39 12.40
C ARG A 209 0.56 1.77 13.71
N PHE A 210 0.18 1.16 14.83
CA PHE A 210 0.81 1.41 16.13
C PHE A 210 2.30 0.98 16.11
N GLY A 211 2.61 -0.19 15.57
CA GLY A 211 3.99 -0.65 15.37
C GLY A 211 4.81 0.30 14.51
N ALA A 212 4.23 0.82 13.43
CA ALA A 212 4.86 1.81 12.57
C ALA A 212 5.14 3.13 13.31
N ALA A 213 4.22 3.60 14.16
CA ALA A 213 4.40 4.78 15.00
C ALA A 213 5.56 4.59 15.99
N LEU A 214 5.64 3.44 16.66
CA LEU A 214 6.74 3.10 17.55
C LEU A 214 8.09 3.06 16.82
N ALA A 215 8.17 2.40 15.67
CA ALA A 215 9.39 2.31 14.89
C ALA A 215 9.83 3.67 14.32
N ALA A 216 8.88 4.49 13.88
CA ALA A 216 9.13 5.88 13.48
C ALA A 216 9.63 6.71 14.66
N GLY A 217 9.00 6.56 15.83
CA GLY A 217 9.38 7.23 17.07
C GLY A 217 10.80 6.88 17.50
N GLN A 218 11.14 5.58 17.58
CA GLN A 218 12.50 5.15 17.86
C GLN A 218 13.50 5.79 16.90
N ARG A 219 13.20 5.74 15.60
CA ARG A 219 14.03 6.36 14.57
C ARG A 219 14.13 7.88 14.69
N GLY A 220 13.12 8.54 15.24
CA GLY A 220 13.13 9.96 15.53
C GLY A 220 14.10 10.28 16.68
N LEU A 221 14.06 9.48 17.75
CA LEU A 221 15.00 9.57 18.87
C LEU A 221 16.44 9.35 18.41
N ASP A 222 16.70 8.31 17.63
CA ASP A 222 18.04 8.00 17.08
C ASP A 222 18.61 9.13 16.20
N LYS A 223 17.73 10.01 15.71
CA LYS A 223 18.05 11.17 14.87
C LYS A 223 18.09 12.49 15.64
N GLY A 224 17.90 12.47 16.95
CA GLY A 224 17.92 13.67 17.79
C GLY A 224 16.63 14.49 17.75
N HIS A 225 15.51 13.96 17.26
CA HIS A 225 14.22 14.67 17.21
C HIS A 225 13.42 14.58 18.53
N GLY A 226 14.08 14.44 19.69
CA GLY A 226 13.40 14.19 20.97
C GLY A 226 12.33 15.24 21.33
N ALA A 227 12.64 16.53 21.16
CA ALA A 227 11.70 17.63 21.44
C ALA A 227 10.55 17.73 20.43
N HIS A 228 10.75 17.26 19.20
CA HIS A 228 9.79 17.35 18.08
C HIS A 228 9.31 15.97 17.62
N LEU A 229 9.27 15.01 18.54
CA LEU A 229 9.09 13.60 18.17
C LEU A 229 7.73 13.33 17.53
N GLY A 230 6.68 13.96 18.06
CA GLY A 230 5.32 13.87 17.51
C GLY A 230 5.24 14.37 16.08
N GLU A 231 5.80 15.55 15.81
CA GLU A 231 5.85 16.15 14.46
C GLU A 231 6.62 15.26 13.49
N TYR A 232 7.75 14.70 13.94
CA TYR A 232 8.55 13.79 13.13
C TYR A 232 7.78 12.52 12.75
N VAL A 233 7.07 11.91 13.70
CA VAL A 233 6.27 10.70 13.44
C VAL A 233 5.07 11.01 12.55
N GLN A 234 4.35 12.11 12.79
CA GLN A 234 3.26 12.54 11.93
C GLN A 234 3.74 12.85 10.51
N HIS A 235 4.91 13.50 10.36
CA HIS A 235 5.51 13.72 9.05
C HIS A 235 5.82 12.40 8.33
N LYS A 236 6.25 11.35 9.04
CA LYS A 236 6.46 10.01 8.46
C LYS A 236 5.16 9.38 7.98
N PHE A 237 4.10 9.50 8.77
CA PHE A 237 2.77 8.99 8.42
C PHE A 237 2.21 9.68 7.19
N ASN A 238 2.24 11.02 7.16
CA ASN A 238 1.78 11.82 6.03
C ASN A 238 2.55 11.47 4.75
N LYS A 239 3.88 11.36 4.85
CA LYS A 239 4.75 11.00 3.71
C LYS A 239 4.41 9.65 3.09
N HIS A 240 3.77 8.75 3.83
CA HIS A 240 3.46 7.39 3.40
C HIS A 240 1.96 7.11 3.33
N GLY A 241 1.11 8.12 3.47
CA GLY A 241 -0.34 7.98 3.36
C GLY A 241 -0.94 7.07 4.44
N LEU A 242 -0.38 7.08 5.65
CA LEU A 242 -0.82 6.23 6.77
C LEU A 242 -1.92 6.87 7.65
N GLY A 243 -2.35 8.09 7.31
CA GLY A 243 -3.37 8.83 8.07
C GLY A 243 -2.85 9.42 9.36
N GLN A 244 -3.73 9.58 10.35
CA GLN A 244 -3.41 10.15 11.64
C GLN A 244 -2.56 9.16 12.47
N VAL A 245 -1.55 9.64 13.21
CA VAL A 245 -0.80 8.75 14.09
C VAL A 245 -1.72 8.23 15.21
N PRO A 246 -1.80 6.90 15.46
CA PRO A 246 -2.65 6.35 16.51
C PRO A 246 -2.19 6.81 17.89
N GLY A 247 -3.11 7.03 18.84
CA GLY A 247 -2.79 7.46 20.21
C GLY A 247 -1.99 6.42 21.02
N GLY A 248 -1.40 6.82 22.14
CA GLY A 248 -0.70 5.94 23.09
C GLY A 248 0.69 5.44 22.65
N TRP A 249 1.09 5.64 21.39
CA TRP A 249 2.40 5.20 20.88
C TRP A 249 3.58 5.86 21.62
N ALA A 250 3.45 7.14 21.98
CA ALA A 250 4.52 7.90 22.62
C ALA A 250 4.78 7.39 24.03
N ASP A 251 3.73 7.08 24.79
CA ASP A 251 3.84 6.53 26.14
C ASP A 251 4.39 5.11 26.11
N ALA A 252 3.93 4.27 25.18
CA ALA A 252 4.50 2.95 24.96
C ALA A 252 5.98 3.01 24.54
N LEU A 253 6.39 4.03 23.79
CA LEU A 253 7.80 4.25 23.47
C LEU A 253 8.60 4.67 24.72
N ARG A 254 8.09 5.59 25.54
CA ARG A 254 8.73 6.02 26.80
C ARG A 254 8.93 4.85 27.75
N ALA A 255 7.91 4.02 27.93
CA ALA A 255 7.97 2.82 28.75
C ALA A 255 9.10 1.86 28.32
N ARG A 256 9.37 1.72 27.02
CA ARG A 256 10.50 0.91 26.51
C ARG A 256 11.88 1.47 26.87
N HIS A 257 11.96 2.77 27.12
CA HIS A 257 13.18 3.48 27.53
C HIS A 257 13.27 3.66 29.05
N GLY A 258 12.38 3.04 29.82
CA GLY A 258 12.37 3.12 31.29
C GLY A 258 12.05 4.52 31.81
N LYS A 259 11.26 5.30 31.07
CA LYS A 259 10.81 6.65 31.43
C LYS A 259 9.31 6.72 31.60
#